data_AF-A0A963Q932-F1
#
_entry.id   AF-A0A963Q932-F1
#
_cell.length_a   1.000
_cell.length_b   1.000
_cell.length_c   1.000
_cell.angle_alpha   90.00
_cell.angle_beta   90.00
_cell.angle_gamma   90.00
#
_symmetry.space_group_name_H-M   'P 1'
#
loop_
_entity.id
_entity.type
_entity.pdbx_description
1 polymer ?
#
loop_
_entity_poly.entity_id
_entity_poly.type
_entity_poly.pdbx_seq_one_letter_code
_entity_poly.pdbx_strand_id
1 'polypeptide(L)'
;MNPSIPSTALQLRSLVQADGSLQLSLEPTPVPVPGPDDVLIQVQATPINPSDIGLLFGPADLSTVQVSGSADRPVVTARIPERAMPGLAARLGQSMPVGNEGAGLVVAAGASPA
;
A
#
# COMPACT_ATOMS: atom_id res chain seq x y z
N MET A 1 8.80 14.79 -24.00
CA MET A 1 9.43 13.45 -23.90
C MET A 1 8.77 12.75 -22.73
N ASN A 2 8.13 11.59 -22.95
CA ASN A 2 7.61 10.82 -21.82
C ASN A 2 8.82 10.30 -21.02
N PRO A 3 8.90 10.57 -19.70
CA PRO A 3 9.97 10.01 -18.88
C PRO A 3 9.96 8.48 -18.98
N SER A 4 11.14 7.87 -18.96
CA SER A 4 11.26 6.40 -18.95
C SER A 4 10.51 5.82 -17.76
N ILE A 5 9.62 4.85 -18.02
CA ILE A 5 8.88 4.16 -16.96
C ILE A 5 9.89 3.34 -16.15
N PRO A 6 9.97 3.53 -14.81
CA PRO A 6 10.91 2.79 -13.99
C PRO A 6 10.49 1.32 -13.89
N SER A 7 11.45 0.41 -13.70
CA SER A 7 11.17 -1.02 -13.51
C SER A 7 10.57 -1.34 -12.14
N THR A 8 10.77 -0.47 -11.15
CA THR A 8 10.21 -0.57 -9.79
C THR A 8 9.71 0.80 -9.32
N ALA A 9 8.66 0.78 -8.50
CA ALA A 9 8.08 1.96 -7.87
C ALA A 9 7.70 1.65 -6.41
N LEU A 10 7.27 2.65 -5.66
CA LEU A 10 6.93 2.46 -4.24
C LEU A 10 5.45 2.23 -4.06
N GLN A 11 5.13 1.25 -3.22
CA GLN A 11 3.76 1.01 -2.78
C GLN A 11 3.71 1.00 -1.26
N LEU A 12 2.74 1.72 -0.70
CA LEU A 12 2.42 1.65 0.72
C LEU A 12 1.83 0.27 1.04
N ARG A 13 2.35 -0.35 2.10
CA ARG A 13 1.91 -1.67 2.57
C ARG A 13 1.47 -1.59 4.03
N SER A 14 0.47 -2.40 4.37
CA SER A 14 -0.03 -2.59 5.73
C SER A 14 0.02 -4.07 6.09
N LEU A 15 0.87 -4.43 7.05
CA LEU A 15 1.15 -5.79 7.48
C LEU A 15 0.76 -5.96 8.95
N VAL A 16 -0.11 -6.93 9.22
CA VAL A 16 -0.40 -7.40 10.59
C VAL A 16 0.50 -8.60 10.88
N GLN A 17 1.29 -8.54 11.95
CA GLN A 17 2.21 -9.60 12.33
C GLN A 17 1.62 -10.49 13.44
N ALA A 18 2.12 -11.72 13.53
CA ALA A 18 1.67 -12.72 14.52
C ALA A 18 1.93 -12.29 15.97
N ASP A 19 2.89 -11.40 16.21
CA ASP A 19 3.23 -10.86 17.53
C ASP A 19 2.31 -9.73 18.01
N GLY A 20 1.25 -9.44 17.25
CA GLY A 20 0.29 -8.38 17.55
C GLY A 20 0.77 -6.98 17.19
N SER A 21 1.76 -6.85 16.30
CA SER A 21 2.14 -5.56 15.73
C SER A 21 1.50 -5.31 14.36
N LEU A 22 1.13 -4.05 14.12
CA LEU A 22 0.94 -3.49 12.79
C LEU A 22 2.27 -2.91 12.32
N GLN A 23 2.62 -3.11 11.05
CA GLN A 23 3.71 -2.43 10.37
C GLN A 23 3.20 -1.77 9.08
N LEU A 24 3.55 -0.51 8.87
CA LEU A 24 3.39 0.21 7.61
C LEU A 24 4.77 0.50 7.01
N SER A 25 4.93 0.28 5.71
CA SER A 25 6.18 0.49 4.99
C SER A 25 5.95 0.90 3.53
N LEU A 26 6.96 1.53 2.93
CA LEU A 26 7.05 1.79 1.49
C LEU A 26 7.92 0.72 0.83
N GLU A 27 7.29 -0.29 0.25
CA GLU A 27 7.98 -1.40 -0.40
C GLU A 27 8.26 -1.10 -1.88
N PRO A 28 9.47 -1.43 -2.37
CA PRO A 28 9.74 -1.48 -3.80
C PRO A 28 8.91 -2.59 -4.47
N THR A 29 8.07 -2.22 -5.42
CA THR A 29 7.20 -3.14 -6.16
C THR A 29 7.53 -3.03 -7.65
N PRO A 30 7.64 -4.17 -8.39
CA PRO A 30 7.80 -4.14 -9.84
C PRO A 30 6.67 -3.35 -10.50
N VAL A 31 7.00 -2.46 -11.43
CA VAL A 31 6.01 -1.80 -12.26
C VAL A 31 5.54 -2.80 -13.32
N PRO A 32 4.24 -3.14 -13.39
CA PRO A 32 3.77 -4.14 -14.32
C PRO A 32 3.82 -3.63 -15.76
N VAL A 33 4.10 -4.53 -16.70
CA VAL A 33 3.83 -4.29 -18.12
C VAL A 33 2.34 -4.54 -18.35
N PRO A 34 1.58 -3.59 -18.91
CA PRO A 34 0.15 -3.79 -19.14
C PRO A 34 -0.07 -4.97 -20.09
N GLY A 35 -1.05 -5.83 -19.75
CA GLY A 35 -1.57 -6.82 -20.69
C GLY A 35 -2.31 -6.18 -21.85
N PRO A 36 -2.84 -6.95 -22.81
CA PRO A 36 -3.50 -6.41 -24.01
C PRO A 36 -4.59 -5.38 -23.73
N ASP A 37 -5.37 -5.57 -22.66
CA ASP A 37 -6.55 -4.75 -22.31
C ASP A 37 -6.31 -3.84 -21.09
N ASP A 38 -5.07 -3.76 -20.61
CA ASP A 38 -4.73 -2.98 -19.42
C ASP A 38 -4.17 -1.60 -19.79
N VAL A 39 -4.26 -0.67 -18.84
CA VAL A 39 -3.49 0.58 -18.86
C VAL A 39 -2.58 0.66 -17.64
N LEU A 40 -1.41 1.27 -17.81
CA LEU A 40 -0.52 1.60 -16.72
C LEU A 40 -0.69 3.08 -16.36
N ILE A 41 -1.10 3.33 -15.12
CA ILE A 41 -1.36 4.67 -14.61
C ILE A 41 -0.23 5.08 -13.67
N GLN A 42 0.42 6.20 -13.97
CA GLN A 42 1.22 6.92 -12.98
C GLN A 42 0.26 7.71 -12.08
N VAL A 43 -0.06 7.13 -10.92
CA VAL A 43 -0.96 7.75 -9.94
C VAL A 43 -0.32 9.04 -9.42
N GLN A 44 -1.07 10.14 -9.49
CA GLN A 44 -0.64 11.49 -9.08
C GLN A 44 -1.47 12.05 -7.92
N ALA A 45 -2.66 11.51 -7.71
CA ALA A 45 -3.51 11.85 -6.58
C ALA A 45 -4.29 10.62 -6.12
N THR A 46 -4.37 10.41 -4.81
CA THR A 46 -5.23 9.40 -4.18
C THR A 46 -5.76 10.01 -2.88
N PRO A 47 -7.08 9.91 -2.60
CA PRO A 47 -7.64 10.38 -1.34
C PRO A 47 -7.22 9.45 -0.19
N ILE A 48 -7.39 9.92 1.04
CA ILE A 48 -7.35 9.07 2.24
C ILE A 48 -8.76 9.03 2.80
N ASN A 49 -9.54 8.01 2.41
CA ASN A 49 -10.92 7.85 2.85
C ASN A 49 -11.00 7.00 4.13
N PRO A 50 -12.14 7.02 4.87
CA PRO A 50 -12.33 6.17 6.04
C PRO A 50 -12.13 4.67 5.79
N SER A 51 -12.53 4.16 4.62
CA SER A 51 -12.31 2.76 4.23
C SER A 51 -10.83 2.43 4.09
N ASP A 52 -10.03 3.34 3.51
CA ASP A 52 -8.58 3.17 3.37
C ASP A 52 -7.92 3.17 4.75
N ILE A 53 -8.31 4.09 5.64
CA ILE A 53 -7.82 4.16 7.03
C ILE A 53 -8.12 2.85 7.77
N GLY A 54 -9.31 2.27 7.55
CA GLY A 54 -9.70 0.98 8.11
C GLY A 54 -8.78 -0.17 7.69
N LEU A 55 -8.35 -0.22 6.42
CA LEU A 55 -7.35 -1.20 5.98
C LEU A 55 -5.94 -0.83 6.44
N LEU A 56 -5.58 0.45 6.40
CA LEU A 56 -4.25 0.97 6.70
C LEU A 56 -3.86 0.65 8.14
N PHE A 57 -4.65 1.12 9.11
CA PHE A 57 -4.35 0.98 10.53
C PHE A 57 -5.10 -0.17 11.21
N GLY A 58 -6.25 -0.59 10.67
CA GLY A 58 -7.11 -1.55 11.34
C GLY A 58 -7.43 -1.13 12.78
N PRO A 59 -7.45 -2.07 13.74
CA PRO A 59 -7.72 -1.79 15.14
C PRO A 59 -6.46 -1.43 15.95
N ALA A 60 -5.36 -1.05 15.30
CA ALA A 60 -4.13 -0.69 16.01
C ALA A 60 -4.34 0.50 16.95
N ASP A 61 -3.72 0.44 18.12
CA ASP A 61 -3.69 1.55 19.08
C ASP A 61 -2.65 2.58 18.63
N LEU A 62 -3.12 3.69 18.06
CA LEU A 62 -2.26 4.73 17.53
C LEU A 62 -1.47 5.49 18.61
N SER A 63 -1.82 5.36 19.90
CA SER A 63 -1.00 5.91 20.98
C SER A 63 0.34 5.18 21.16
N THR A 64 0.47 3.99 20.58
CA THR A 64 1.67 3.15 20.64
C THR A 64 2.58 3.29 19.41
N VAL A 65 2.28 4.25 18.54
CA VAL A 65 3.01 4.45 17.28
C VAL A 65 4.50 4.72 17.55
N GLN A 66 5.33 4.00 16.81
CA GLN A 66 6.76 4.23 16.72
C GLN A 66 7.13 4.39 15.24
N VAL A 67 8.06 5.32 14.96
CA VAL A 67 8.56 5.55 13.62
C VAL A 67 10.05 5.24 13.60
N SER A 68 10.46 4.49 12.59
CA SER A 68 11.85 4.11 12.32
C SER A 68 12.13 4.22 10.82
N GLY A 69 13.32 3.80 10.38
CA GLY A 69 13.74 3.94 8.99
C GLY A 69 14.25 5.36 8.67
N SER A 70 14.33 5.68 7.38
CA SER A 70 14.76 7.00 6.90
C SER A 70 13.57 7.88 6.53
N ALA A 71 13.81 9.16 6.27
CA ALA A 71 12.77 10.08 5.79
C ALA A 71 12.13 9.60 4.47
N ASP A 72 12.93 9.00 3.58
CA ASP A 72 12.46 8.47 2.29
C ASP A 72 11.83 7.07 2.41
N ARG A 73 12.11 6.36 3.50
CA ARG A 73 11.68 4.98 3.77
C ARG A 73 11.23 4.84 5.22
N PRO A 74 10.16 5.56 5.62
CA PRO A 74 9.65 5.45 6.98
C PRO A 74 9.04 4.07 7.18
N VAL A 75 9.25 3.52 8.36
CA VAL A 75 8.55 2.33 8.85
C VAL A 75 7.80 2.73 10.11
N VAL A 76 6.48 2.60 10.07
CA VAL A 76 5.60 2.89 11.21
C VAL A 76 5.16 1.58 11.83
N THR A 77 5.30 1.44 13.14
CA THR A 77 4.76 0.29 13.88
C THR A 77 3.80 0.74 14.96
N ALA A 78 2.80 -0.08 15.26
CA ALA A 78 1.85 0.13 16.35
C ALA A 78 1.39 -1.22 16.92
N ARG A 79 0.94 -1.25 18.17
CA ARG A 79 0.40 -2.45 18.81
C ARG A 79 -1.08 -2.61 18.47
N ILE A 80 -1.48 -3.83 18.19
CA ILE A 80 -2.87 -4.22 18.05
C ILE A 80 -3.31 -4.85 19.38
N PRO A 81 -4.41 -4.39 20.00
CA PRO A 81 -4.93 -5.01 21.21
C PRO A 81 -5.25 -6.50 20.97
N GLU A 82 -4.83 -7.38 21.89
CA GLU A 82 -5.02 -8.84 21.75
C GLU A 82 -6.47 -9.23 21.45
N ARG A 83 -7.43 -8.54 22.08
CA ARG A 83 -8.87 -8.75 21.86
C ARG A 83 -9.33 -8.52 20.41
N ALA A 84 -8.58 -7.74 19.62
CA ALA A 84 -8.90 -7.42 18.24
C ALA A 84 -8.22 -8.37 17.24
N MET A 85 -7.18 -9.11 17.67
CA MET A 85 -6.42 -10.02 16.82
C MET A 85 -7.26 -11.10 16.13
N PRO A 86 -8.27 -11.74 16.78
CA PRO A 86 -9.12 -12.72 16.10
C PRO A 86 -9.83 -12.17 14.86
N GLY A 87 -10.21 -10.88 14.86
CA GLY A 87 -10.84 -10.20 13.73
C GLY A 87 -9.90 -9.94 12.54
N LEU A 88 -8.60 -10.13 12.72
CA LEU A 88 -7.57 -9.90 11.69
C LEU A 88 -7.01 -11.19 11.09
N ALA A 89 -7.51 -12.35 11.49
CA ALA A 89 -6.99 -13.66 11.09
C ALA A 89 -6.84 -13.81 9.56
N ALA A 90 -7.78 -13.27 8.78
CA ALA A 90 -7.77 -13.37 7.32
C ALA A 90 -6.60 -12.63 6.63
N ARG A 91 -5.95 -11.69 7.32
CA ARG A 91 -4.83 -10.89 6.77
C ARG A 91 -3.55 -10.97 7.60
N LEU A 92 -3.51 -11.88 8.59
CA LEU A 92 -2.32 -12.09 9.39
C LEU A 92 -1.16 -12.55 8.50
N GLY A 93 -0.01 -11.87 8.61
CA GLY A 93 1.17 -12.15 7.79
C GLY A 93 1.06 -11.69 6.33
N GLN A 94 -0.05 -11.07 5.92
CA GLN A 94 -0.24 -10.59 4.56
C GLN A 94 0.15 -9.11 4.45
N SER A 95 1.13 -8.82 3.58
CA SER A 95 1.52 -7.45 3.23
C SER A 95 0.51 -6.88 2.24
N MET A 96 -0.49 -6.16 2.75
CA MET A 96 -1.62 -5.67 1.95
C MET A 96 -1.29 -4.32 1.31
N PRO A 97 -1.57 -4.10 0.01
CA PRO A 97 -1.58 -2.75 -0.56
C PRO A 97 -2.77 -1.95 0.01
N VAL A 98 -2.65 -0.62 0.00
CA VAL A 98 -3.69 0.31 0.49
C VAL A 98 -3.97 1.39 -0.55
N GLY A 99 -5.21 1.87 -0.59
CA GLY A 99 -5.69 2.89 -1.50
C GLY A 99 -6.59 2.28 -2.57
N ASN A 100 -7.91 2.45 -2.41
CA ASN A 100 -8.89 1.91 -3.35
C ASN A 100 -9.07 2.79 -4.59
N GLU A 101 -8.81 4.08 -4.46
CA GLU A 101 -9.14 5.09 -5.45
C GLU A 101 -7.91 5.94 -5.80
N GLY A 102 -7.86 6.45 -7.02
CA GLY A 102 -6.82 7.36 -7.44
C GLY A 102 -7.06 7.93 -8.83
N ALA A 103 -6.33 9.00 -9.13
CA ALA A 103 -6.28 9.63 -10.44
C ALA A 103 -4.82 9.84 -10.85
N GLY A 104 -4.55 9.81 -12.15
CA GLY A 104 -3.20 9.94 -12.67
C GLY A 104 -3.15 9.97 -14.19
N LEU A 105 -1.92 9.96 -14.70
CA LEU A 105 -1.64 9.95 -16.13
C LEU A 105 -1.53 8.50 -16.63
N VAL A 106 -2.16 8.17 -17.74
CA VAL A 106 -1.88 6.92 -18.46
C VAL A 106 -0.51 7.06 -19.13
N VAL A 107 0.46 6.24 -18.72
CA VAL A 107 1.85 6.29 -19.21
C VAL A 107 2.20 5.14 -20.15
N ALA A 108 1.41 4.06 -20.14
CA ALA A 108 1.44 2.99 -21.14
C ALA A 108 0.06 2.33 -21.26
N ALA A 109 -0.21 1.67 -22.38
CA ALA A 109 -1.42 0.89 -22.63
C ALA A 109 -1.07 -0.42 -23.34
N GLY A 110 -1.94 -1.40 -23.20
CA GLY A 110 -1.89 -2.65 -23.95
C GLY A 110 -2.11 -2.47 -25.46
N ALA A 111 -2.00 -3.58 -26.18
CA ALA A 111 -2.05 -3.58 -27.64
C ALA A 111 -3.47 -3.78 -28.23
N SER A 112 -4.52 -3.91 -27.41
CA SER A 112 -5.87 -4.10 -27.93
C SER A 112 -6.35 -2.85 -28.69
N PRO A 113 -7.21 -3.01 -29.71
CA PRO A 113 -7.74 -1.88 -30.45
C PRO A 113 -8.53 -0.93 -29.55
N ALA A 114 -8.39 0.38 -29.82
CA ALA A 114 -9.15 1.42 -29.15
C ALA A 114 -10.64 1.44 -29.56
#